data_AF-A0A8X6HKI2-F1
#
_entry.id   AF-A0A8X6HKI2-F1
#
_cell.length_a   1.000
_cell.length_b   1.000
_cell.length_c   1.000
_cell.angle_alpha   90.00
_cell.angle_beta   90.00
_cell.angle_gamma   90.00
#
_symmetry.space_group_name_H-M   'P 1'
#
loop_
_entity.id
_entity.type
_entity.pdbx_description
1 polymer ?
#
loop_
_entity_poly.entity_id
_entity_poly.type
_entity_poly.pdbx_seq_one_letter_code
_entity_poly.pdbx_strand_id
1 'polypeptide(L)'
;MSTTQEKILKPKLGLLELAKQLGNVSQACKVMGYSRDTFYRFKELYETGGEEALQEISKSKPLYANRVSEDIEKAVIEIAIEFPAYGQERAANELKKRGILISASGIRSVWQRNDLENFKKRLKALEAKVAQDGIILTEEQITALEKAKEEKEAHGEIETEHPGYLGSQDSYYVGNIKGIGRIYQQTFVYSPNNVANFSFLLHYVQKSLVALLRETLRLRSQG
;
A
#
# COMPACT_ATOMS: atom_id res chain seq x y z
N MET A 1 8.70 0.29 20.83
CA MET A 1 7.95 -0.98 20.68
C MET A 1 8.90 -2.00 20.07
N SER A 2 9.10 -3.18 20.69
CA SER A 2 10.02 -4.19 20.12
C SER A 2 9.45 -4.81 18.85
N THR A 3 10.30 -5.00 17.84
CA THR A 3 9.93 -5.62 16.56
C THR A 3 9.50 -7.08 16.77
N THR A 4 8.65 -7.61 15.90
CA THR A 4 8.21 -9.03 15.95
C THR A 4 9.40 -9.99 15.90
N GLN A 5 10.46 -9.62 15.20
CA GLN A 5 11.70 -10.39 15.10
C GLN A 5 12.46 -10.43 16.44
N GLU A 6 12.58 -9.30 17.15
CA GLU A 6 13.20 -9.26 18.49
C GLU A 6 12.46 -10.14 19.50
N LYS A 7 11.12 -10.19 19.43
CA LYS A 7 10.31 -11.03 20.32
C LYS A 7 10.55 -12.53 20.10
N ILE A 8 11.00 -12.91 18.91
CA ILE A 8 11.30 -14.31 18.55
C ILE A 8 12.77 -14.65 18.84
N LEU A 9 13.68 -13.69 18.66
CA LEU A 9 15.11 -13.89 18.83
C LEU A 9 15.50 -14.02 20.32
N LYS A 10 14.97 -13.14 21.18
CA LYS A 10 15.30 -13.10 22.62
C LYS A 10 15.06 -14.43 23.36
N PRO A 11 13.93 -15.14 23.16
CA PRO A 11 13.73 -16.44 23.81
C PRO A 11 14.69 -17.53 23.33
N LYS A 12 15.12 -17.50 22.05
CA LYS A 12 16.05 -18.49 21.50
C LYS A 12 17.46 -18.30 22.07
N LEU A 13 17.93 -17.06 22.13
CA LEU A 13 19.21 -16.71 22.76
C LEU A 13 19.19 -17.01 24.26
N GLY A 14 18.12 -16.64 24.96
CA GLY A 14 17.97 -16.92 26.39
C GLY A 14 18.05 -18.40 26.73
N LEU A 15 17.58 -19.29 25.85
CA LEU A 15 17.71 -20.74 26.03
C LEU A 15 19.17 -21.22 25.99
N LEU A 16 19.96 -20.70 25.04
CA LEU A 16 21.37 -21.05 24.90
C LEU A 16 22.19 -20.52 26.08
N GLU A 17 21.92 -19.28 26.52
CA GLU A 17 22.56 -18.67 27.68
C GLU A 17 22.21 -19.41 28.98
N LEU A 18 20.94 -19.74 29.19
CA LEU A 18 20.49 -20.46 30.38
C LEU A 18 21.14 -21.85 30.49
N ALA A 19 21.27 -22.56 29.37
CA ALA A 19 21.97 -23.84 29.35
C ALA A 19 23.45 -23.70 29.71
N LYS A 20 24.11 -22.61 29.28
CA LYS A 20 25.51 -22.31 29.61
C LYS A 20 25.68 -21.97 31.10
N GLN A 21 24.76 -21.19 31.68
CA GLN A 21 24.78 -20.82 33.09
C GLN A 21 24.53 -22.03 34.02
N LEU A 22 23.59 -22.90 33.66
CA LEU A 22 23.25 -24.08 34.46
C LEU A 22 24.22 -25.26 34.24
N GLY A 23 24.99 -25.27 33.16
CA GLY A 23 25.77 -26.42 32.72
C GLY A 23 24.92 -27.65 32.38
N ASN A 24 23.59 -27.49 32.28
CA ASN A 24 22.63 -28.58 32.11
C ASN A 24 21.54 -28.20 31.10
N VAL A 25 21.65 -28.78 29.90
CA VAL A 25 20.73 -28.57 28.78
C VAL A 25 19.31 -29.05 29.11
N SER A 26 19.18 -30.22 29.76
CA SER A 26 17.87 -30.80 30.09
C SER A 26 17.09 -29.92 31.06
N GLN A 27 17.78 -29.33 32.04
CA GLN A 27 17.19 -28.43 33.01
C GLN A 27 16.78 -27.10 32.37
N ALA A 28 17.65 -26.51 31.55
CA ALA A 28 17.33 -25.28 30.80
C ALA A 28 16.11 -25.46 29.88
N CYS A 29 16.06 -26.59 29.15
CA CYS A 29 14.92 -26.96 28.30
C CYS A 29 13.62 -27.12 29.10
N LYS A 30 13.68 -27.76 30.27
CA LYS A 30 12.52 -27.94 31.17
C LYS A 30 12.00 -26.61 31.72
N VAL A 31 12.89 -25.69 32.07
CA VAL A 31 12.55 -24.37 32.63
C VAL A 31 11.91 -23.48 31.56
N MET A 32 12.41 -23.49 30.33
CA MET A 32 11.91 -22.63 29.25
C MET A 32 10.85 -23.28 28.36
N GLY A 33 10.48 -24.53 28.62
CA GLY A 33 9.43 -25.24 27.87
C GLY A 33 9.83 -25.68 26.46
N TYR A 34 11.12 -25.89 26.20
CA TYR A 34 11.63 -26.36 24.91
C TYR A 34 11.98 -27.84 24.95
N SER A 35 11.93 -28.50 23.79
CA SER A 35 12.48 -29.84 23.64
C SER A 35 14.01 -29.78 23.54
N ARG A 36 14.70 -30.85 23.94
CA ARG A 36 16.16 -30.97 23.77
C ARG A 36 16.57 -30.91 22.29
N ASP A 37 15.74 -31.42 21.39
CA ASP A 37 15.94 -31.35 19.95
C ASP A 37 15.95 -29.90 19.45
N THR A 38 14.99 -29.09 19.92
CA THR A 38 14.95 -27.65 19.63
C THR A 38 16.22 -26.93 20.09
N PHE A 39 16.76 -27.29 21.26
CA PHE A 39 18.00 -26.73 21.77
C PHE A 39 19.17 -27.00 20.83
N TYR A 40 19.39 -28.26 20.43
CA TYR A 40 20.52 -28.59 19.56
C TYR A 40 20.40 -27.94 18.19
N ARG A 41 19.17 -27.82 17.66
CA ARG A 41 18.92 -27.10 16.40
C ARG A 41 19.24 -25.60 16.51
N PHE A 42 18.90 -24.96 17.64
CA PHE A 42 19.29 -23.56 17.86
C PHE A 42 20.78 -23.40 18.10
N LYS A 43 21.40 -24.35 18.80
CA LYS A 43 22.85 -24.36 19.04
C LYS A 43 23.62 -24.45 17.71
N GLU A 44 23.23 -25.39 16.84
CA GLU A 44 23.83 -25.56 15.51
C GLU A 44 23.67 -24.30 14.63
N LEU A 45 22.47 -23.69 14.63
CA LEU A 45 22.21 -22.44 13.91
C LEU A 45 23.09 -21.29 14.45
N TYR A 46 23.19 -21.17 15.77
CA TYR A 46 24.01 -20.15 16.42
C TYR A 46 25.52 -20.35 16.17
N GLU A 47 25.99 -21.59 16.18
CA GLU A 47 27.39 -21.93 15.85
C GLU A 47 27.72 -21.66 14.37
N THR A 48 26.74 -21.82 13.47
CA THR A 48 26.93 -21.63 12.02
C THR A 48 26.85 -20.17 11.59
N GLY A 49 25.97 -19.35 12.20
CA GLY A 49 25.72 -17.98 11.75
C GLY A 49 25.31 -16.99 12.84
N GLY A 50 25.66 -17.26 14.10
CA GLY A 50 25.48 -16.34 15.22
C GLY A 50 24.02 -16.02 15.53
N GLU A 51 23.79 -14.81 16.07
CA GLU A 51 22.44 -14.34 16.43
C GLU A 51 21.53 -14.17 15.21
N GLU A 52 22.09 -13.82 14.05
CA GLU A 52 21.34 -13.60 12.82
C GLU A 52 20.74 -14.91 12.28
N ALA A 53 21.47 -16.02 12.37
CA ALA A 53 20.97 -17.34 11.95
C ALA A 53 19.81 -17.85 12.82
N LEU A 54 19.68 -17.39 14.07
CA LEU A 54 18.52 -17.71 14.92
C LEU A 54 17.24 -17.00 14.47
N GLN A 55 17.33 -15.97 13.62
CA GLN A 55 16.18 -15.31 13.04
C GLN A 55 15.51 -16.13 11.94
N GLU A 56 16.17 -17.19 11.44
CA GLU A 56 15.69 -17.91 10.25
C GLU A 56 14.30 -18.52 10.49
N ILE A 57 13.31 -17.92 9.83
CA ILE A 57 11.95 -18.43 9.70
C ILE A 57 11.60 -18.40 8.22
N SER A 58 11.85 -19.52 7.54
CA SER A 58 10.89 -20.05 6.59
C SER A 58 10.96 -21.57 6.60
N LYS A 59 9.91 -22.22 7.12
CA LYS A 59 9.72 -23.66 6.98
C LYS A 59 9.18 -24.04 5.60
N SER A 60 8.92 -23.07 4.72
CA SER A 60 8.32 -23.31 3.41
C SER A 60 9.26 -22.82 2.33
N LYS A 61 10.14 -23.72 1.86
CA LYS A 61 10.80 -23.53 0.58
C LYS A 61 9.75 -23.79 -0.51
N PRO A 62 9.58 -22.91 -1.51
CA PRO A 62 8.66 -23.16 -2.61
C PRO A 62 9.03 -24.47 -3.31
N LEU A 63 8.07 -25.40 -3.41
CA LEU A 63 8.24 -26.62 -4.19
C LEU A 63 8.06 -26.27 -5.68
N TYR A 64 9.18 -26.06 -6.38
CA TYR A 64 9.18 -25.71 -7.81
C TYR A 64 8.49 -26.78 -8.68
N ALA A 65 8.52 -28.04 -8.27
CA ALA A 65 7.84 -29.14 -8.97
C ALA A 65 6.31 -29.00 -9.00
N ASN A 66 5.71 -28.23 -8.08
CA ASN A 66 4.28 -27.97 -8.05
C ASN A 66 3.90 -26.71 -8.83
N ARG A 67 4.83 -26.10 -9.57
CA ARG A 67 4.52 -24.95 -10.42
C ARG A 67 3.82 -25.41 -11.68
N VAL A 68 2.90 -24.56 -12.13
CA VAL A 68 2.39 -24.60 -13.51
C VAL A 68 3.55 -24.38 -14.48
N SER A 69 3.41 -24.90 -15.70
CA SER A 69 4.39 -24.65 -16.75
C SER A 69 4.53 -23.14 -17.01
N GLU A 70 5.70 -22.76 -17.51
CA GLU A 70 6.03 -21.35 -17.76
C GLU A 70 5.03 -20.70 -18.75
N ASP A 71 4.56 -21.46 -19.74
CA ASP A 71 3.57 -20.98 -20.71
C ASP A 71 2.23 -20.64 -20.07
N ILE A 72 1.77 -21.47 -19.11
CA ILE A 72 0.54 -21.22 -18.36
C ILE A 72 0.74 -20.01 -17.44
N GLU A 73 1.89 -19.90 -16.77
CA GLU A 73 2.19 -18.77 -15.90
C GLU A 73 2.22 -17.45 -16.70
N LYS A 74 2.82 -17.43 -17.89
CA LYS A 74 2.80 -16.29 -18.81
C LYS A 74 1.37 -15.90 -19.21
N ALA A 75 0.56 -16.86 -19.65
CA ALA A 75 -0.83 -16.58 -20.02
C ALA A 75 -1.67 -16.02 -18.85
N VAL A 76 -1.41 -16.48 -17.63
CA VAL A 76 -2.08 -15.99 -16.41
C VAL A 76 -1.63 -14.57 -16.03
N ILE A 77 -0.38 -14.21 -16.32
CA ILE A 77 0.11 -12.84 -16.13
C ILE A 77 -0.44 -11.92 -17.22
N GLU A 78 -0.43 -12.36 -18.47
CA GLU A 78 -0.96 -11.60 -19.60
C GLU A 78 -2.43 -11.25 -19.42
N ILE A 79 -3.27 -12.23 -19.05
CA ILE A 79 -4.69 -11.96 -18.84
C ILE A 79 -4.95 -10.98 -17.69
N ALA A 80 -4.05 -10.90 -16.71
CA ALA A 80 -4.16 -9.95 -15.61
C ALA A 80 -3.86 -8.51 -16.05
N ILE A 81 -3.05 -8.33 -17.09
CA ILE A 81 -2.71 -7.02 -17.66
C ILE A 81 -3.71 -6.65 -18.76
N GLU A 82 -4.14 -7.62 -19.57
CA GLU A 82 -5.16 -7.45 -20.60
C GLU A 82 -6.51 -7.06 -19.97
N PHE A 83 -6.90 -7.75 -18.90
CA PHE A 83 -8.17 -7.53 -18.19
C PHE A 83 -7.97 -7.36 -16.67
N PRO A 84 -7.45 -6.20 -16.22
CA PRO A 84 -7.16 -5.96 -14.80
C PRO A 84 -8.39 -6.14 -13.89
N ALA A 85 -9.57 -5.82 -14.40
CA ALA A 85 -10.84 -5.90 -13.67
C ALA A 85 -11.30 -7.35 -13.40
N TYR A 86 -10.73 -8.37 -14.04
CA TYR A 86 -11.19 -9.74 -13.88
C TYR A 86 -10.77 -10.32 -12.53
N GLY A 87 -11.71 -11.02 -11.90
CA GLY A 87 -11.45 -11.88 -10.75
C GLY A 87 -10.85 -13.22 -11.17
N GLN A 88 -10.27 -13.94 -10.21
CA GLN A 88 -9.65 -15.25 -10.42
C GLN A 88 -10.57 -16.27 -11.13
N GLU A 89 -11.88 -16.26 -10.87
CA GLU A 89 -12.84 -17.18 -11.52
C GLU A 89 -13.10 -16.82 -12.97
N ARG A 90 -13.28 -15.52 -13.25
CA ARG A 90 -13.48 -15.02 -14.61
C ARG A 90 -12.24 -15.26 -15.47
N ALA A 91 -11.06 -14.96 -14.92
CA ALA A 91 -9.79 -15.24 -15.58
C ALA A 91 -9.61 -16.74 -15.89
N ALA A 92 -9.98 -17.63 -14.96
CA ALA A 92 -9.95 -19.08 -15.20
C ALA A 92 -10.88 -19.51 -16.33
N ASN A 93 -12.09 -18.94 -16.39
CA ASN A 93 -13.04 -19.26 -17.44
C ASN A 93 -12.57 -18.77 -18.82
N GLU A 94 -11.97 -17.58 -18.91
CA GLU A 94 -11.41 -17.09 -20.17
C GLU A 94 -10.19 -17.90 -20.63
N LEU A 95 -9.29 -18.25 -19.70
CA LEU A 95 -8.16 -19.13 -20.01
C LEU A 95 -8.63 -20.52 -20.46
N LYS A 96 -9.70 -21.04 -19.85
CA LYS A 96 -10.33 -22.31 -20.26
C LYS A 96 -10.85 -22.25 -21.70
N LYS A 97 -11.42 -21.12 -22.14
CA LYS A 97 -11.81 -20.92 -23.56
C LYS A 97 -10.60 -20.90 -24.49
N ARG A 98 -9.45 -20.42 -24.02
CA ARG A 98 -8.15 -20.47 -24.73
C ARG A 98 -7.47 -21.85 -24.67
N GLY A 99 -8.12 -22.87 -24.10
CA GLY A 99 -7.59 -24.24 -23.96
C GLY A 99 -6.66 -24.44 -22.76
N ILE A 100 -6.48 -23.43 -21.91
CA ILE A 100 -5.61 -23.47 -20.74
C ILE A 100 -6.42 -23.85 -19.50
N LEU A 101 -6.18 -25.05 -18.97
CA LEU A 101 -6.87 -25.56 -17.79
C LEU A 101 -6.10 -25.20 -16.52
N ILE A 102 -6.56 -24.16 -15.82
CA ILE A 102 -6.06 -23.77 -14.50
C ILE A 102 -7.22 -23.43 -13.57
N SER A 103 -7.11 -23.81 -12.30
CA SER A 103 -8.12 -23.46 -11.29
C SER A 103 -8.00 -21.99 -10.88
N ALA A 104 -9.11 -21.40 -10.42
CA ALA A 104 -9.10 -20.03 -9.87
C ALA A 104 -8.09 -19.87 -8.71
N SER A 105 -7.93 -20.90 -7.88
CA SER A 105 -6.91 -20.92 -6.83
C SER A 105 -5.49 -20.92 -7.39
N GLY A 106 -5.24 -21.68 -8.46
CA GLY A 106 -3.95 -21.68 -9.18
C GLY A 106 -3.61 -20.30 -9.75
N ILE A 107 -4.59 -19.62 -10.35
CA ILE A 107 -4.44 -18.23 -10.83
C ILE A 107 -4.05 -17.31 -9.69
N ARG A 108 -4.77 -17.37 -8.56
CA ARG A 108 -4.45 -16.56 -7.39
C ARG A 108 -3.02 -16.79 -6.90
N SER A 109 -2.58 -18.05 -6.84
CA SER A 109 -1.22 -18.38 -6.44
C SER A 109 -0.19 -17.80 -7.41
N VAL A 110 -0.44 -17.83 -8.72
CA VAL A 110 0.43 -17.18 -9.72
C VAL A 110 0.45 -15.66 -9.51
N TRP A 111 -0.71 -15.02 -9.37
CA TRP A 111 -0.82 -13.57 -9.17
C TRP A 111 -0.12 -13.11 -7.89
N GLN A 112 -0.27 -13.83 -6.78
CA GLN A 112 0.41 -13.49 -5.52
C GLN A 112 1.93 -13.51 -5.62
N ARG A 113 2.49 -14.41 -6.45
CA ARG A 113 3.93 -14.49 -6.66
C ARG A 113 4.48 -13.40 -7.58
N ASN A 114 3.61 -12.82 -8.41
CA ASN A 114 3.96 -11.81 -9.41
C ASN A 114 3.48 -10.40 -9.01
N ASP A 115 3.03 -10.20 -7.77
CA ASP A 115 2.51 -8.91 -7.27
C ASP A 115 1.27 -8.41 -8.05
N LEU A 116 0.35 -9.31 -8.41
CA LEU A 116 -0.86 -9.03 -9.20
C LEU A 116 -2.15 -9.44 -8.49
N GLU A 117 -2.10 -9.65 -7.17
CA GLU A 117 -3.20 -10.29 -6.44
C GLU A 117 -4.46 -9.42 -6.31
N ASN A 118 -4.31 -8.10 -6.41
CA ASN A 118 -5.41 -7.15 -6.30
C ASN A 118 -5.48 -6.23 -7.51
N PHE A 119 -6.65 -5.59 -7.67
CA PHE A 119 -6.94 -4.73 -8.80
C PHE A 119 -5.97 -3.56 -8.93
N LYS A 120 -5.66 -2.87 -7.83
CA LYS A 120 -4.73 -1.73 -7.81
C LYS A 120 -3.34 -2.12 -8.31
N LYS A 121 -2.84 -3.29 -7.91
CA LYS A 121 -1.56 -3.81 -8.35
C LYS A 121 -1.56 -4.20 -9.83
N ARG A 122 -2.65 -4.78 -10.32
CA ARG A 122 -2.82 -5.06 -11.76
C ARG A 122 -2.85 -3.80 -12.60
N LEU A 123 -3.51 -2.73 -12.14
CA LEU A 123 -3.47 -1.41 -12.80
C LEU A 123 -2.07 -0.81 -12.81
N LYS A 124 -1.34 -0.88 -11.69
CA LYS A 124 0.05 -0.43 -11.63
C LYS A 124 0.95 -1.20 -12.61
N ALA A 125 0.73 -2.50 -12.75
CA ALA A 125 1.45 -3.32 -13.71
C ALA A 125 1.10 -2.94 -15.16
N LEU A 126 -0.16 -2.61 -15.44
CA LEU A 126 -0.59 -2.08 -16.73
C LEU A 126 0.07 -0.73 -17.03
N GLU A 127 0.04 0.22 -16.10
CA GLU A 127 0.72 1.53 -16.24
C GLU A 127 2.21 1.37 -16.53
N ALA A 128 2.89 0.49 -15.80
CA ALA A 128 4.31 0.19 -16.02
C ALA A 128 4.56 -0.38 -17.42
N LYS A 129 3.68 -1.27 -17.91
CA LYS A 129 3.78 -1.83 -19.25
C LYS A 129 3.54 -0.78 -20.34
N VAL A 130 2.57 0.11 -20.15
CA VAL A 130 2.32 1.24 -21.08
C VAL A 130 3.52 2.19 -21.13
N ALA A 131 4.14 2.48 -19.98
CA ALA A 131 5.32 3.35 -19.92
C ALA A 131 6.56 2.74 -20.58
N GLN A 132 6.72 1.41 -20.55
CA GLN A 132 7.86 0.71 -21.14
C GLN A 132 7.68 0.47 -22.65
N ASP A 133 6.52 -0.07 -23.03
CA ASP A 133 6.28 -0.58 -24.38
C ASP A 133 5.50 0.40 -25.27
N GLY A 134 4.97 1.50 -24.71
CA GLY A 134 4.19 2.49 -25.45
C GLY A 134 2.88 1.94 -26.04
N ILE A 135 2.27 0.97 -25.36
CA ILE A 135 1.10 0.24 -25.87
C ILE A 135 -0.13 1.14 -25.91
N ILE A 136 -0.92 0.98 -26.98
CA ILE A 136 -2.24 1.58 -27.09
C ILE A 136 -3.22 0.78 -26.22
N LEU A 137 -3.85 1.45 -25.26
CA LEU A 137 -4.81 0.85 -24.35
C LEU A 137 -6.04 0.32 -25.10
N THR A 138 -6.52 -0.85 -24.68
CA THR A 138 -7.79 -1.40 -25.18
C THR A 138 -8.98 -0.77 -24.46
N GLU A 139 -10.18 -0.86 -25.04
CA GLU A 139 -11.41 -0.36 -24.42
C GLU A 139 -11.62 -0.93 -23.00
N GLU A 140 -11.38 -2.23 -22.81
CA GLU A 140 -11.52 -2.86 -21.49
C GLU A 140 -10.52 -2.33 -20.45
N GLN A 141 -9.32 -1.94 -20.89
CA GLN A 141 -8.32 -1.31 -20.02
C GLN A 141 -8.69 0.13 -19.68
N ILE A 142 -9.24 0.88 -20.63
CA ILE A 142 -9.75 2.24 -20.41
C ILE A 142 -10.88 2.21 -19.39
N THR A 143 -11.87 1.33 -19.56
CA THR A 143 -12.97 1.17 -18.60
C THR A 143 -12.46 0.78 -17.20
N ALA A 144 -11.42 -0.05 -17.10
CA ALA A 144 -10.82 -0.40 -15.82
C ALA A 144 -10.15 0.82 -15.15
N LEU A 145 -9.48 1.67 -15.91
CA LEU A 145 -8.87 2.91 -15.41
C LEU A 145 -9.93 3.93 -14.98
N GLU A 146 -10.98 4.11 -15.77
CA GLU A 146 -12.11 4.99 -15.45
C GLU A 146 -12.77 4.57 -14.13
N LYS A 147 -13.07 3.28 -13.96
CA LYS A 147 -13.63 2.77 -12.71
C LYS A 147 -12.72 3.03 -11.50
N ALA A 148 -11.41 2.88 -11.67
CA ALA A 148 -10.46 3.16 -10.60
C ALA A 148 -10.39 4.66 -10.25
N LYS A 149 -10.61 5.53 -11.23
CA LYS A 149 -10.72 6.98 -11.04
C LYS A 149 -12.00 7.34 -10.29
N GLU A 150 -13.14 6.79 -10.69
CA GLU A 150 -14.43 6.98 -10.01
C GLU A 150 -14.38 6.53 -8.54
N GLU A 151 -13.74 5.39 -8.25
CA GLU A 151 -13.55 4.93 -6.86
C GLU A 151 -12.73 5.92 -6.02
N LYS A 152 -11.68 6.53 -6.60
CA LYS A 152 -10.88 7.55 -5.91
C LYS A 152 -11.70 8.82 -5.64
N GLU A 153 -12.45 9.29 -6.64
CA GLU A 153 -13.33 10.46 -6.51
C GLU A 153 -14.41 10.23 -5.44
N ALA A 154 -15.02 9.04 -5.40
CA ALA A 154 -16.00 8.66 -4.39
C ALA A 154 -15.41 8.65 -2.96
N HIS A 155 -14.11 8.37 -2.83
CA HIS A 155 -13.38 8.46 -1.56
C HIS A 155 -12.89 9.87 -1.22
N GLY A 156 -13.21 10.88 -2.05
CA GLY A 156 -12.83 12.28 -1.84
C GLY A 156 -11.39 12.58 -2.25
N GLU A 157 -10.71 11.67 -2.96
CA GLU A 157 -9.45 11.96 -3.64
C GLU A 157 -9.78 12.69 -4.94
N ILE A 158 -9.40 13.97 -5.01
CA ILE A 158 -9.58 14.79 -6.20
C ILE A 158 -8.22 14.94 -6.88
N GLU A 159 -8.17 14.82 -8.20
CA GLU A 159 -6.94 15.08 -8.96
C GLU A 159 -6.50 16.53 -8.77
N THR A 160 -5.29 16.72 -8.23
CA THR A 160 -4.64 18.02 -8.14
C THR A 160 -3.29 17.97 -8.85
N GLU A 161 -3.05 18.89 -9.79
CA GLU A 161 -1.78 18.92 -10.53
C GLU A 161 -0.63 19.48 -9.67
N HIS A 162 -0.95 20.42 -8.77
CA HIS A 162 0.01 21.06 -7.88
C HIS A 162 -0.69 21.64 -6.64
N PRO A 163 0.04 21.93 -5.55
CA PRO A 163 -0.54 22.52 -4.35
C PRO A 163 -1.33 23.80 -4.64
N GLY A 164 -2.58 23.88 -4.13
CA GLY A 164 -3.49 25.00 -4.36
C GLY A 164 -4.09 25.09 -5.76
N TYR A 165 -4.07 23.99 -6.52
CA TYR A 165 -4.89 23.79 -7.73
C TYR A 165 -6.38 23.86 -7.42
N LEU A 166 -6.79 23.32 -6.27
CA LEU A 166 -8.17 23.36 -5.79
C LEU A 166 -8.28 24.17 -4.49
N GLY A 167 -9.28 25.06 -4.43
CA GLY A 167 -9.64 25.81 -3.24
C GLY A 167 -11.15 25.96 -3.09
N SER A 168 -11.62 25.94 -1.85
CA SER A 168 -12.99 26.24 -1.47
C SER A 168 -13.02 27.58 -0.74
N GLN A 169 -13.92 28.47 -1.16
CA GLN A 169 -14.13 29.76 -0.52
C GLN A 169 -15.54 29.82 0.05
N ASP A 170 -15.65 30.25 1.30
CA ASP A 170 -16.93 30.51 1.95
C ASP A 170 -16.98 31.92 2.54
N SER A 171 -18.18 32.48 2.61
CA SER A 171 -18.47 33.80 3.20
C SER A 171 -19.59 33.67 4.22
N TYR A 172 -19.27 33.84 5.49
CA TYR A 172 -20.20 33.72 6.61
C TYR A 172 -20.52 35.10 7.20
N TYR A 173 -21.81 35.42 7.40
CA TYR A 173 -22.21 36.66 8.06
C TYR A 173 -22.07 36.52 9.58
N VAL A 174 -21.22 37.35 10.18
CA VAL A 174 -20.92 37.27 11.62
C VAL A 174 -21.89 38.11 12.44
N GLY A 175 -22.26 39.30 11.96
CA GLY A 175 -23.15 40.21 12.69
C GLY A 175 -22.97 41.69 12.31
N ASN A 176 -23.58 42.58 13.08
CA ASN A 176 -23.50 44.03 12.88
C ASN A 176 -22.98 44.72 14.14
N ILE A 177 -21.90 45.49 14.02
CA ILE A 177 -21.33 46.25 15.14
C ILE A 177 -21.63 47.73 14.96
N LYS A 178 -22.19 48.35 16.00
CA LYS A 178 -22.52 49.78 16.01
C LYS A 178 -21.27 50.62 15.75
N GLY A 179 -21.32 51.47 14.72
CA GLY A 179 -20.20 52.34 14.28
C GLY A 179 -19.27 51.72 13.24
N ILE A 180 -19.33 50.41 13.01
CA ILE A 180 -18.50 49.70 12.02
C ILE A 180 -19.37 49.15 10.87
N GLY A 181 -20.58 48.70 11.19
CA GLY A 181 -21.51 48.12 10.22
C GLY A 181 -21.47 46.59 10.19
N ARG A 182 -21.94 46.01 9.08
CA ARG A 182 -22.05 44.56 8.87
C ARG A 182 -20.68 43.93 8.71
N ILE A 183 -20.48 42.80 9.39
CA ILE A 183 -19.23 42.04 9.40
C ILE A 183 -19.49 40.67 8.77
N TYR A 184 -18.59 40.31 7.86
CA TYR A 184 -18.54 39.01 7.22
C TYR A 184 -17.17 38.40 7.45
N GLN A 185 -17.14 37.09 7.70
CA GLN A 185 -15.95 36.27 7.71
C GLN A 185 -15.80 35.64 6.33
N GLN A 186 -14.63 35.76 5.73
CA GLN A 186 -14.26 34.97 4.57
C GLN A 186 -13.27 33.89 4.99
N THR A 187 -13.59 32.65 4.61
CA THR A 187 -12.72 31.49 4.84
C THR A 187 -12.30 30.96 3.48
N PHE A 188 -10.99 30.85 3.26
CA PHE A 188 -10.45 30.15 2.10
C PHE A 188 -9.70 28.92 2.57
N VAL A 189 -10.07 27.76 2.02
CA VAL A 189 -9.42 26.48 2.25
C VAL A 189 -8.82 26.04 0.93
N TYR A 190 -7.56 25.61 0.93
CA TYR A 190 -6.95 24.99 -0.25
C TYR A 190 -6.38 23.64 0.12
N SER A 191 -6.42 22.69 -0.81
CA SER A 191 -5.79 21.38 -0.61
C SER A 191 -4.33 21.42 -1.07
N PRO A 192 -3.36 21.12 -0.20
CA PRO A 192 -1.96 21.06 -0.58
C PRO A 192 -1.57 19.74 -1.26
N ASN A 193 -2.38 18.67 -1.15
CA ASN A 193 -2.13 17.35 -1.75
C ASN A 193 -3.45 16.71 -2.24
N ASN A 194 -3.38 15.55 -2.94
CA ASN A 194 -4.53 14.72 -3.35
C ASN A 194 -5.42 14.20 -2.20
N VAL A 195 -5.12 14.61 -0.97
CA VAL A 195 -5.91 14.38 0.23
C VAL A 195 -6.25 15.74 0.80
N ALA A 196 -7.55 16.03 0.97
CA ALA A 196 -8.06 17.30 1.47
C ALA A 196 -7.46 17.64 2.86
N ASN A 197 -6.37 18.40 2.88
CA ASN A 197 -5.76 18.92 4.10
C ASN A 197 -6.05 20.42 4.21
N PHE A 198 -6.61 20.83 5.35
CA PHE A 198 -7.21 22.15 5.55
C PHE A 198 -6.20 23.12 6.16
N SER A 199 -5.91 24.24 5.47
CA SER A 199 -5.22 25.39 6.06
C SER A 199 -6.18 26.58 6.11
N PHE A 200 -6.34 27.19 7.30
CA PHE A 200 -7.23 28.32 7.53
C PHE A 200 -6.51 29.66 7.32
N LEU A 201 -7.13 30.60 6.62
CA LEU A 201 -6.75 32.02 6.60
C LEU A 201 -7.98 32.88 6.90
N LEU A 202 -7.95 33.60 8.03
CA LEU A 202 -8.99 34.57 8.42
C LEU A 202 -8.58 35.96 7.92
N HIS A 203 -9.40 36.60 7.09
CA HIS A 203 -9.26 38.02 6.76
C HIS A 203 -10.50 38.80 7.22
N TYR A 204 -10.26 39.91 7.92
CA TYR A 204 -11.28 40.88 8.32
C TYR A 204 -11.22 42.12 7.41
N VAL A 205 -12.40 42.72 7.22
CA VAL A 205 -12.69 44.02 6.59
C VAL A 205 -13.05 43.95 5.10
N GLN A 206 -14.16 44.64 4.83
CA GLN A 206 -14.91 44.84 3.58
C GLN A 206 -14.02 45.21 2.38
N LYS A 207 -13.30 44.24 1.82
CA LYS A 207 -12.70 44.29 0.49
C LYS A 207 -13.54 43.42 -0.44
N SER A 208 -13.73 43.88 -1.68
CA SER A 208 -14.44 43.08 -2.68
C SER A 208 -13.73 41.74 -2.89
N LEU A 209 -14.49 40.68 -3.20
CA LEU A 209 -13.97 39.32 -3.42
C LEU A 209 -12.76 39.30 -4.39
N VAL A 210 -12.80 40.20 -5.39
CA VAL A 210 -11.75 40.41 -6.39
C VAL A 210 -10.45 40.97 -5.80
N ALA A 211 -10.54 41.88 -4.81
CA ALA A 211 -9.37 42.47 -4.17
C ALA A 211 -8.64 41.45 -3.27
N LEU A 212 -9.40 40.59 -2.59
CA LEU A 212 -8.84 39.56 -1.71
C LEU A 212 -8.14 38.46 -2.52
N LEU A 213 -8.78 37.96 -3.60
CA LEU A 213 -8.17 37.00 -4.53
C LEU A 213 -6.86 37.53 -5.15
N ARG A 214 -6.83 38.81 -5.53
CA ARG A 214 -5.61 39.45 -6.06
C ARG A 214 -4.48 39.50 -5.04
N GLU A 215 -4.79 39.76 -3.77
CA GLU A 215 -3.80 39.89 -2.68
C GLU A 215 -3.21 38.52 -2.29
N THR A 216 -4.05 37.48 -2.20
CA THR A 216 -3.62 36.10 -1.94
C THR A 216 -2.76 35.53 -3.08
N LEU A 217 -3.14 35.79 -4.35
CA LEU A 217 -2.32 35.40 -5.50
C LEU A 217 -0.99 36.17 -5.57
N ARG A 218 -0.97 37.46 -5.17
CA ARG A 218 0.25 38.28 -5.14
C ARG A 218 1.28 37.76 -4.15
N LEU A 219 0.85 37.42 -2.93
CA LEU A 219 1.71 36.88 -1.87
C LEU A 219 2.37 35.54 -2.26
N ARG A 220 1.74 34.78 -3.17
CA ARG A 220 2.24 33.50 -3.68
C ARG A 220 3.23 33.63 -4.85
N SER A 221 3.21 34.75 -5.59
CA SER A 221 4.16 35.02 -6.68
C SER A 221 5.54 35.49 -6.20
N GLN A 222 5.69 35.73 -4.89
CA GLN A 222 6.91 36.27 -4.28
C GLN A 222 7.63 35.28 -3.36
N GLY A 223 7.14 34.04 -3.21
CA GLY A 223 7.77 32.97 -2.43
C GLY A 223 7.88 31.70 -3.25
#